data_AF-A0AA89BVU4-F1
#
_entry.id   AF-A0AA89BVU4-F1
#
_cell.length_a   1.000
_cell.length_b   1.000
_cell.length_c   1.000
_cell.angle_alpha   90.00
_cell.angle_beta   90.00
_cell.angle_gamma   90.00
#
_symmetry.space_group_name_H-M   'P 1'
#
loop_
_entity.id
_entity.type
_entity.pdbx_description
1 polymer ?
#
loop_
_entity_poly.entity_id
_entity_poly.type
_entity_poly.pdbx_seq_one_letter_code
_entity_poly.pdbx_strand_id
1 'polypeptide(L)'
;MPLLIEFEDIPNNKTEIATPDIIKSYEHLNIITPQNPKLDSNSDIHLLTAFNKRWNATVGRVHPNLWYFLRKLRTEEKRGSLAIAATRRGDPPPPRKRKYRRLQERIDRLQQDYRRGRRTAVQYWEAMVYTVAQFQ
;
A
#
# COMPACT_ATOMS: atom_id res chain seq x y z
N MET A 1 -30.52 -20.38 28.16
CA MET A 1 -29.78 -21.29 27.26
C MET A 1 -30.23 -20.99 25.83
N PRO A 2 -29.51 -20.19 25.03
CA PRO A 2 -29.85 -20.04 23.62
C PRO A 2 -29.18 -21.16 22.80
N LEU A 3 -29.99 -21.76 21.93
CA LEU A 3 -29.68 -22.90 21.09
C LEU A 3 -28.69 -22.55 19.98
N LEU A 4 -27.80 -23.50 19.67
CA LEU A 4 -26.88 -23.49 18.55
C LEU A 4 -27.68 -23.40 17.24
N ILE A 5 -27.37 -22.39 16.42
CA ILE A 5 -27.84 -22.30 15.04
C ILE A 5 -26.99 -23.31 14.24
N GLU A 6 -27.65 -24.33 13.69
CA GLU A 6 -27.05 -25.38 12.89
C GLU A 6 -26.48 -24.80 11.59
N PHE A 7 -25.21 -25.13 11.30
CA PHE A 7 -24.45 -24.69 10.12
C PHE A 7 -24.74 -25.60 8.91
N GLU A 8 -26.01 -25.80 8.58
CA GLU A 8 -26.42 -26.41 7.31
C GLU A 8 -26.86 -25.28 6.38
N ASP A 9 -26.07 -25.06 5.31
CA ASP A 9 -26.35 -24.22 4.12
C ASP A 9 -25.20 -23.27 3.74
N ILE A 10 -23.95 -23.74 3.76
CA ILE A 10 -22.90 -23.10 2.96
C ILE A 10 -22.77 -23.89 1.66
N PRO A 11 -23.34 -23.44 0.53
CA PRO A 11 -23.17 -24.13 -0.74
C PRO A 11 -21.69 -24.14 -1.12
N ASN A 12 -21.14 -25.34 -1.11
CA ASN A 12 -19.79 -25.68 -1.50
C ASN A 12 -19.69 -25.69 -3.03
N ASN A 13 -19.90 -24.54 -3.67
CA ASN A 13 -19.70 -24.41 -5.10
C ASN A 13 -18.52 -23.48 -5.37
N LYS A 14 -17.60 -23.98 -6.19
CA LYS A 14 -16.34 -23.34 -6.58
C LYS A 14 -16.65 -21.91 -7.00
N THR A 15 -16.20 -20.93 -6.22
CA THR A 15 -16.37 -19.51 -6.53
C THR A 15 -15.66 -19.20 -7.85
N GLU A 16 -16.44 -19.25 -8.92
CA GLU A 16 -16.16 -18.55 -10.16
C GLU A 16 -15.88 -17.09 -9.81
N ILE A 17 -14.77 -16.58 -10.31
CA ILE A 17 -14.40 -15.17 -10.17
C ILE A 17 -15.56 -14.37 -10.76
N ALA A 18 -16.21 -13.54 -9.94
CA ALA A 18 -17.38 -12.77 -10.33
C ALA A 18 -17.10 -12.00 -11.62
N THR A 19 -17.82 -12.36 -12.68
CA THR A 19 -17.85 -11.65 -13.96
C THR A 19 -18.35 -10.21 -13.72
N PRO A 20 -17.86 -9.22 -14.47
CA PRO A 20 -18.12 -7.79 -14.23
C PRO A 20 -19.59 -7.38 -14.23
N ASP A 21 -20.50 -8.23 -14.72
CA ASP A 21 -21.94 -7.95 -14.75
C ASP A 21 -22.66 -8.22 -13.42
N ILE A 22 -22.15 -9.11 -12.56
CA ILE A 22 -22.72 -9.36 -11.23
C ILE A 22 -22.41 -8.21 -10.26
N ILE A 23 -21.31 -7.48 -10.50
CA ILE A 23 -20.95 -6.32 -9.68
C ILE A 23 -21.99 -5.19 -9.82
N LYS A 24 -22.70 -5.11 -10.96
CA LYS A 24 -23.72 -4.10 -11.21
C LYS A 24 -25.01 -4.30 -10.41
N SER A 25 -25.34 -5.53 -9.99
CA SER A 25 -26.58 -5.81 -9.23
C SER A 25 -26.53 -5.36 -7.77
N TYR A 26 -25.34 -5.01 -7.27
CA TYR A 26 -25.16 -4.46 -5.94
C TYR A 26 -24.82 -2.97 -6.05
N GLU A 27 -25.83 -2.13 -6.21
CA GLU A 27 -25.65 -0.67 -6.33
C GLU A 27 -24.86 -0.06 -5.15
N HIS A 28 -24.96 -0.65 -3.96
CA HIS A 28 -24.20 -0.22 -2.78
C HIS A 28 -22.69 -0.54 -2.87
N LEU A 29 -22.28 -1.49 -3.71
CA LEU A 29 -20.87 -1.78 -4.00
C LEU A 29 -20.29 -0.78 -5.04
N ASN A 30 -21.12 -0.20 -5.90
CA ASN A 30 -20.72 0.89 -6.81
C ASN A 30 -20.42 2.20 -6.06
N ILE A 31 -20.99 2.39 -4.87
CA ILE A 31 -20.65 3.51 -3.98
C ILE A 31 -19.25 3.32 -3.37
N ILE A 32 -18.78 2.07 -3.26
CA ILE A 32 -17.50 1.72 -2.64
C ILE A 32 -16.34 1.78 -3.64
N THR A 33 -16.58 1.74 -4.96
CA THR A 33 -15.54 2.12 -5.92
C THR A 33 -15.20 3.59 -5.70
N PRO A 34 -14.11 3.92 -4.98
CA PRO A 34 -13.77 5.31 -4.81
C PRO A 34 -13.36 5.78 -6.20
N GLN A 35 -13.62 7.05 -6.48
CA GLN A 35 -12.76 7.79 -7.39
C GLN A 35 -11.33 7.63 -6.89
N ASN A 36 -10.65 6.57 -7.32
CA ASN A 36 -9.24 6.40 -7.07
C ASN A 36 -8.62 7.57 -7.82
N PRO A 37 -7.93 8.50 -7.13
CA PRO A 37 -7.08 9.43 -7.85
C PRO A 37 -6.24 8.57 -8.78
N LYS A 38 -6.18 8.90 -10.08
CA LYS A 38 -5.34 8.18 -11.04
C LYS A 38 -3.91 8.29 -10.52
N LEU A 39 -3.48 7.29 -9.77
CA LEU A 39 -2.13 7.16 -9.29
C LEU A 39 -1.29 6.77 -10.51
N ASP A 40 -0.06 7.27 -10.57
CA ASP A 40 0.91 6.75 -11.53
C ASP A 40 1.06 5.24 -11.28
N SER A 41 1.17 4.43 -12.33
CA SER A 41 1.28 2.96 -12.26
C SER A 41 2.35 2.51 -11.26
N ASN A 42 3.43 3.29 -11.12
CA ASN A 42 4.50 3.04 -10.15
C ASN A 42 4.04 3.21 -8.69
N SER A 43 3.22 4.23 -8.42
CA SER A 43 2.70 4.50 -7.07
C SER A 43 1.70 3.43 -6.61
N ASP A 44 0.89 2.89 -7.51
CA ASP A 44 -0.01 1.77 -7.22
C ASP A 44 0.76 0.49 -6.85
N ILE A 45 1.82 0.17 -7.60
CA ILE A 45 2.69 -0.97 -7.31
C ILE A 45 3.35 -0.82 -5.93
N HIS A 46 3.79 0.38 -5.57
CA HIS A 46 4.38 0.64 -4.26
C HIS A 46 3.38 0.48 -3.11
N LEU A 47 2.13 0.95 -3.29
CA LEU A 47 1.07 0.79 -2.29
C LEU A 47 0.71 -0.68 -2.09
N LEU A 48 0.54 -1.42 -3.18
CA LEU A 48 0.25 -2.85 -3.14
C LEU A 48 1.37 -3.63 -2.46
N THR A 49 2.63 -3.34 -2.81
CA THR A 49 3.80 -3.97 -2.21
C THR A 49 3.91 -3.67 -0.71
N ALA A 50 3.63 -2.42 -0.31
CA ALA A 50 3.63 -2.02 1.09
C ALA A 50 2.51 -2.71 1.88
N PHE A 51 1.30 -2.79 1.31
CA PHE A 51 0.19 -3.54 1.90
C PHE A 51 0.57 -5.01 2.08
N ASN A 52 1.01 -5.70 1.03
CA ASN A 52 1.39 -7.11 1.08
C ASN A 52 2.48 -7.38 2.13
N LYS A 53 3.50 -6.51 2.21
CA LYS A 53 4.55 -6.65 3.23
C LYS A 53 4.01 -6.51 4.65
N ARG A 54 3.17 -5.51 4.92
CA ARG A 54 2.55 -5.32 6.24
C ARG A 54 1.58 -6.44 6.58
N TRP A 55 0.79 -6.86 5.61
CA TRP A 55 -0.18 -7.93 5.74
C TRP A 55 0.51 -9.24 6.11
N ASN A 56 1.52 -9.62 5.32
CA ASN A 56 2.34 -10.81 5.61
C ASN A 56 3.05 -10.73 6.96
N ALA A 57 3.43 -9.54 7.43
CA ALA A 57 4.00 -9.36 8.77
C ALA A 57 2.96 -9.44 9.90
N THR A 58 1.73 -8.97 9.65
CA THR A 58 0.68 -8.85 10.69
C THR A 58 -0.09 -10.13 10.88
N VAL A 59 -0.38 -10.80 9.77
CA VAL A 59 -1.11 -12.05 9.80
C VAL A 59 -0.08 -13.18 9.89
N GLY A 60 1.01 -13.17 9.10
CA GLY A 60 2.05 -14.23 9.03
C GLY A 60 1.92 -15.07 7.75
N ARG A 61 2.55 -16.26 7.68
CA ARG A 61 2.34 -17.24 6.58
C ARG A 61 1.29 -18.33 6.86
N VAL A 62 0.96 -18.60 8.13
CA VAL A 62 0.01 -19.66 8.53
C VAL A 62 -0.86 -19.11 9.65
N HIS A 63 -2.19 -19.16 9.50
CA HIS A 63 -3.13 -18.60 10.48
C HIS A 63 -4.07 -19.70 10.97
N PRO A 64 -4.17 -19.90 12.29
CA PRO A 64 -5.03 -20.94 12.83
C PRO A 64 -6.53 -20.59 12.81
N ASN A 65 -6.92 -19.32 12.58
CA ASN A 65 -8.33 -18.91 12.71
C ASN A 65 -8.75 -17.78 11.75
N LEU A 66 -9.84 -18.01 11.00
CA LEU A 66 -10.50 -17.05 10.11
C LEU A 66 -10.92 -15.75 10.83
N TRP A 67 -11.34 -15.83 12.09
CA TRP A 67 -11.72 -14.66 12.87
C TRP A 67 -10.56 -13.69 13.11
N TYR A 68 -9.35 -14.23 13.32
CA TYR A 68 -8.15 -13.41 13.45
C TYR A 68 -7.87 -12.68 12.14
N PHE A 69 -8.02 -13.37 11.01
CA PHE A 69 -7.86 -12.79 9.67
C PHE A 69 -8.85 -11.63 9.44
N LEU A 70 -10.14 -11.83 9.68
CA LEU A 70 -11.18 -10.81 9.52
C LEU A 70 -10.92 -9.59 10.42
N ARG A 71 -10.48 -9.82 11.66
CA ARG A 71 -10.13 -8.74 12.59
C ARG A 71 -8.94 -7.92 12.10
N LYS A 72 -7.92 -8.56 11.52
CA LYS A 72 -6.78 -7.86 10.92
C LYS A 72 -7.16 -7.10 9.66
N LEU A 73 -8.06 -7.66 8.85
CA LEU A 73 -8.56 -7.00 7.65
C LEU A 73 -9.24 -5.67 8.00
N ARG A 74 -10.17 -5.67 8.97
CA ARG A 74 -10.82 -4.44 9.48
C ARG A 74 -9.82 -3.42 10.05
N THR A 75 -8.73 -3.90 10.65
CA THR A 75 -7.68 -3.01 11.18
C THR A 75 -6.92 -2.32 10.05
N GLU A 76 -6.60 -3.03 8.97
CA GLU A 76 -5.94 -2.45 7.80
C GLU A 76 -6.87 -1.50 7.02
N GLU A 77 -8.15 -1.84 6.89
CA GLU A 77 -9.17 -0.96 6.31
C GLU A 77 -9.24 0.38 7.06
N LYS A 78 -9.36 0.32 8.40
CA LYS A 78 -9.37 1.52 9.26
C LYS A 78 -8.09 2.35 9.12
N ARG A 79 -6.92 1.71 8.98
CA ARG A 79 -5.65 2.41 8.74
C ARG A 79 -5.65 3.11 7.38
N GLY A 80 -6.15 2.44 6.34
CA GLY A 80 -6.28 3.00 5.01
C GLY A 80 -7.20 4.21 4.99
N SER A 81 -8.37 4.12 5.61
CA SER A 81 -9.34 5.23 5.67
C SER A 81 -8.79 6.44 6.41
N LEU A 82 -8.07 6.23 7.53
CA LEU A 82 -7.38 7.30 8.25
C LEU A 82 -6.29 7.96 7.40
N ALA A 83 -5.51 7.19 6.65
CA ALA A 83 -4.47 7.73 5.77
C ALA A 83 -5.05 8.56 4.61
N ILE A 84 -6.18 8.12 4.04
CA ILE A 84 -6.90 8.87 3.01
C ILE A 84 -7.48 10.16 3.60
N ALA A 85 -8.09 10.08 4.79
CA ALA A 85 -8.65 11.25 5.47
C ALA A 85 -7.58 12.28 5.82
N ALA A 86 -6.41 11.84 6.32
CA ALA A 86 -5.26 12.70 6.60
C ALA A 86 -4.77 13.40 5.31
N THR A 87 -4.63 12.65 4.21
CA THR A 87 -4.26 13.21 2.91
C THR A 87 -5.26 14.26 2.43
N ARG A 88 -6.57 13.98 2.54
CA ARG A 88 -7.64 14.92 2.16
C ARG A 88 -7.65 16.20 3.01
N ARG A 89 -7.25 16.11 4.27
CA ARG A 89 -7.08 17.26 5.18
C ARG A 89 -5.86 18.11 4.82
N GLY A 90 -4.93 17.58 4.03
CA GLY A 90 -3.63 18.20 3.77
C GLY A 90 -2.63 17.95 4.89
N ASP A 91 -2.86 16.97 5.77
CA ASP A 91 -1.89 16.60 6.80
C ASP A 91 -0.60 16.10 6.13
N PRO A 92 0.58 16.46 6.67
CA PRO A 92 1.84 16.01 6.10
C PRO A 92 1.94 14.48 6.18
N PRO A 93 2.55 13.83 5.18
CA PRO A 93 2.72 12.38 5.19
C PRO A 93 3.56 11.95 6.40
N PRO A 94 3.33 10.74 6.93
CA PRO A 94 4.07 10.24 8.08
C PRO A 94 5.58 10.30 7.82
N PRO A 95 6.39 10.61 8.85
CA PRO A 95 7.81 10.86 8.69
C PRO A 95 8.50 9.61 8.13
N ARG A 96 9.23 9.79 7.03
CA ARG A 96 10.06 8.74 6.41
C ARG A 96 11.11 8.26 7.41
N LYS A 97 11.46 6.96 7.38
CA LYS A 97 12.54 6.44 8.25
C LYS A 97 13.85 7.21 7.98
N ARG A 98 14.63 7.42 9.04
CA ARG A 98 15.90 8.18 9.02
C ARG A 98 16.84 7.74 7.88
N LYS A 99 16.94 6.42 7.61
CA LYS A 99 17.74 5.86 6.50
C LYS A 99 17.31 6.46 5.15
N TYR A 100 16.03 6.37 4.80
CA TYR A 100 15.49 6.92 3.54
C TYR A 100 15.55 8.45 3.47
N ARG A 101 15.36 9.13 4.60
CA ARG A 101 15.50 10.60 4.65
C ARG A 101 16.92 11.05 4.30
N ARG A 102 17.94 10.41 4.88
CA ARG A 102 19.35 10.70 4.58
C ARG A 102 19.73 10.42 3.13
N LEU A 103 19.19 9.34 2.55
CA LEU A 103 19.40 9.07 1.13
C LEU A 103 18.82 10.19 0.27
N GLN A 104 17.57 10.57 0.54
CA GLN A 104 16.92 11.66 -0.19
C GLN A 104 17.73 12.95 -0.09
N GLU A 105 18.13 13.34 1.13
CA GLU A 105 18.98 14.52 1.35
C GLU A 105 20.28 14.46 0.53
N ARG A 106 20.87 13.26 0.36
CA ARG A 106 22.10 13.07 -0.43
C ARG A 106 21.84 13.18 -1.93
N ILE A 107 20.74 12.61 -2.40
CA ILE A 107 20.30 12.74 -3.80
C ILE A 107 20.01 14.20 -4.13
N ASP A 108 19.27 14.89 -3.27
CA ASP A 108 18.90 16.30 -3.46
C ASP A 108 20.13 17.20 -3.53
N ARG A 109 21.15 16.94 -2.68
CA ARG A 109 22.44 17.64 -2.75
C ARG A 109 23.16 17.42 -4.08
N LEU A 110 23.22 16.17 -4.55
CA LEU A 110 23.86 15.85 -5.83
C LEU A 110 23.14 16.51 -7.01
N GLN A 111 21.81 16.56 -6.97
CA GLN A 111 21.00 17.24 -7.96
C GLN A 111 21.25 18.76 -7.93
N GLN A 112 21.35 19.36 -6.74
CA GLN A 112 21.68 20.78 -6.60
C GLN A 112 23.09 21.10 -7.12
N ASP A 113 24.09 20.25 -6.83
CA ASP A 113 25.46 20.42 -7.33
C ASP A 113 25.51 20.38 -8.86
N TYR A 114 24.78 19.45 -9.48
CA TYR A 114 24.66 19.36 -10.93
C TYR A 114 23.97 20.60 -11.53
N ARG A 115 22.82 21.01 -10.98
CA ARG A 115 22.08 22.20 -11.44
C ARG A 115 22.89 23.50 -11.32
N ARG A 116 23.79 23.58 -10.35
CA ARG A 116 24.69 24.72 -10.14
C ARG A 116 25.96 24.66 -11.00
N GLY A 117 26.14 23.64 -11.84
CA GLY A 117 27.31 23.46 -12.68
C GLY A 117 28.59 23.07 -11.92
N ARG A 118 28.48 22.69 -10.64
CA ARG A 118 29.64 22.23 -9.84
C ARG A 118 30.11 20.84 -10.22
N ARG A 119 29.27 20.08 -10.93
CA ARG A 119 29.54 18.73 -11.41
C ARG A 119 29.10 18.59 -12.84
N THR A 120 29.89 17.87 -13.63
CA THR A 120 29.51 17.45 -14.98
C THR A 120 28.49 16.32 -14.91
N ALA A 121 27.70 16.12 -15.97
CA ALA A 121 26.69 15.07 -16.04
C ALA A 121 27.24 13.67 -15.71
N VAL A 122 28.45 13.34 -16.19
CA VAL A 122 29.13 12.07 -15.91
C VAL A 122 29.42 11.91 -14.41
N GLN A 123 29.99 12.94 -13.78
CA GLN A 123 30.30 12.95 -12.35
C GLN A 123 29.04 12.88 -11.48
N TYR A 124 27.93 13.46 -11.94
CA TYR A 124 26.64 13.33 -11.28
C TYR A 124 26.12 11.89 -11.35
N TRP A 125 26.19 11.25 -12.52
CA TRP A 125 25.76 9.86 -12.70
C TRP A 125 26.57 8.87 -11.87
N GLU A 126 27.91 8.99 -11.88
CA GLU A 126 28.78 8.15 -11.05
C GLU A 126 28.46 8.31 -9.56
N ALA A 127 28.28 9.55 -9.11
CA ALA A 127 27.90 9.82 -7.74
C ALA A 127 26.51 9.25 -7.39
N MET A 128 25.53 9.34 -8.30
CA MET A 128 24.22 8.71 -8.14
C MET A 128 24.33 7.20 -7.96
N VAL A 129 25.02 6.52 -8.88
CA VAL A 129 25.20 5.06 -8.83
C VAL A 129 25.88 4.65 -7.52
N TYR A 130 26.95 5.34 -7.12
CA TYR A 130 27.63 5.06 -5.85
C TYR A 130 26.70 5.25 -4.64
N THR A 131 25.91 6.33 -4.60
CA THR A 131 24.99 6.58 -3.48
C THR A 131 23.89 5.54 -3.35
N VAL A 132 23.38 5.03 -4.48
CA VAL A 132 22.35 3.98 -4.50
C VAL A 132 22.97 2.62 -4.15
N ALA A 133 24.16 2.30 -4.67
CA ALA A 133 24.87 1.06 -4.35
C ALA A 133 25.20 0.97 -2.85
N GLN A 134 25.63 2.07 -2.23
CA GLN A 134 25.90 2.13 -0.79
C GLN A 134 24.63 2.02 0.09
N PHE A 135 23.44 2.05 -0.51
CA PHE A 135 22.17 2.08 0.22
C PHE A 135 21.55 0.70 0.49
N GLN A 136 22.18 -0.40 0.08
CA GLN A 136 21.70 -1.76 0.37
C GLN A 136 21.49 -1.99 1.89
#